data_AF-A0A656JS63-F1
#
_entry.id   AF-A0A656JS63-F1
#
_cell.length_a   1.000
_cell.length_b   1.000
_cell.length_c   1.000
_cell.angle_alpha   90.00
_cell.angle_beta   90.00
_cell.angle_gamma   90.00
#
_symmetry.space_group_name_H-M   'P 1'
#
loop_
_entity.id
_entity.type
_entity.pdbx_description
1 polymer ?
#
loop_
_entity_poly.entity_id
_entity_poly.type
_entity_poly.pdbx_seq_one_letter_code
_entity_poly.pdbx_strand_id
1 'polypeptide(L)'
;AVEFQTLAKVPAAVEWFANLDNPRTRRAYQNDLEDFCSFIGLASADEFRVVTRSHVLAWRAHLEHRGLAGATIRRKLAALA
;
A
#
# COMPACT_ATOMS: atom_id res chain seq x y z
N ALA A 1 -29.84 -4.74 -15.78
CA ALA A 1 -28.61 -3.96 -15.54
C ALA A 1 -28.56 -3.44 -14.09
N VAL A 2 -28.59 -4.35 -13.11
CA VAL A 2 -28.49 -4.03 -11.66
C VAL A 2 -27.62 -5.10 -10.98
N GLU A 3 -26.47 -5.43 -11.56
CA GLU A 3 -25.58 -6.47 -11.01
C GLU A 3 -24.16 -5.99 -10.73
N PHE A 4 -23.89 -4.68 -10.87
CA PHE A 4 -22.56 -4.11 -10.61
C PHE A 4 -22.50 -3.19 -9.38
N GLN A 5 -23.58 -3.00 -8.62
CA GLN A 5 -23.59 -2.08 -7.48
C GLN A 5 -23.19 -2.69 -6.13
N THR A 6 -22.90 -4.00 -6.07
CA THR A 6 -22.56 -4.71 -4.82
C THR A 6 -21.07 -5.02 -4.64
N LEU A 7 -20.19 -4.50 -5.51
CA LEU A 7 -18.73 -4.58 -5.33
C LEU A 7 -18.15 -3.44 -4.48
N ALA A 8 -19.00 -2.60 -3.88
CA ALA A 8 -18.57 -1.45 -3.06
C ALA A 8 -18.35 -1.81 -1.57
N LYS A 9 -18.45 -3.08 -1.16
CA LYS A 9 -18.40 -3.48 0.25
C LYS A 9 -17.47 -4.65 0.56
N VAL A 10 -16.54 -4.94 -0.34
CA VAL A 10 -15.29 -5.59 0.07
C VAL A 10 -14.21 -4.52 -0.10
N PRO A 11 -13.42 -4.19 0.93
CA PRO A 11 -12.33 -3.25 0.70
C PRO A 11 -11.43 -3.92 -0.32
N ALA A 12 -11.30 -3.36 -1.52
CA ALA A 12 -10.52 -3.96 -2.60
C ALA A 12 -9.12 -4.40 -2.14
N ALA A 13 -8.56 -3.74 -1.11
CA ALA A 13 -7.34 -4.15 -0.42
C ALA A 13 -7.43 -5.53 0.26
N VAL A 14 -8.52 -5.88 0.95
CA VAL A 14 -8.68 -7.18 1.63
C VAL A 14 -8.78 -8.31 0.61
N GLU A 15 -9.55 -8.12 -0.46
CA GLU A 15 -9.63 -9.08 -1.58
C GLU A 15 -8.28 -9.22 -2.30
N TRP A 16 -7.60 -8.11 -2.56
CA TRP A 16 -6.27 -8.11 -3.16
C TRP A 16 -5.23 -8.83 -2.29
N PHE A 17 -5.22 -8.58 -0.97
CA PHE A 17 -4.37 -9.32 -0.04
C PHE A 17 -4.71 -10.80 0.03
N ALA A 18 -6.01 -11.15 -0.04
CA ALA A 18 -6.44 -12.54 -0.04
C ALA A 18 -5.94 -13.30 -1.28
N ASN A 19 -5.84 -12.62 -2.42
CA ASN A 19 -5.32 -13.15 -3.70
C ASN A 19 -3.79 -13.27 -3.75
N LEU A 20 -3.05 -12.82 -2.73
CA LEU A 20 -1.60 -13.08 -2.62
C LEU A 20 -1.38 -14.47 -2.00
N ASP A 21 -1.18 -15.50 -2.83
CA ASP A 21 -1.04 -16.90 -2.39
C ASP A 21 0.11 -17.15 -1.40
N ASN A 22 1.19 -16.37 -1.50
CA ASN A 22 2.35 -16.50 -0.61
C ASN A 22 2.14 -15.70 0.70
N PRO A 23 2.03 -16.37 1.87
CA PRO A 23 1.82 -15.69 3.15
C PRO A 23 2.97 -14.74 3.53
N ARG A 24 4.19 -15.03 3.08
CA ARG A 24 5.35 -14.15 3.32
C ARG A 24 5.24 -12.86 2.52
N THR A 25 4.87 -12.96 1.24
CA THR A 25 4.65 -11.78 0.39
C THR A 25 3.50 -10.94 0.91
N ARG A 26 2.40 -11.58 1.33
CA ARG A 26 1.25 -10.92 1.95
C ARG A 26 1.66 -10.12 3.19
N ARG A 27 2.38 -10.75 4.13
CA ARG A 27 2.87 -10.07 5.34
C ARG A 27 3.85 -8.94 5.02
N ALA A 28 4.73 -9.14 4.04
CA ALA A 28 5.67 -8.12 3.62
C ALA A 28 4.95 -6.86 3.09
N TYR A 29 3.91 -7.04 2.28
CA TYR A 29 3.12 -5.93 1.74
C TYR A 29 2.26 -5.25 2.82
N GLN A 30 1.70 -6.00 3.77
CA GLN A 30 1.01 -5.43 4.93
C GLN A 30 1.92 -4.48 5.72
N ASN A 31 3.12 -4.96 6.08
CA ASN A 31 4.10 -4.13 6.79
C ASN A 31 4.55 -2.91 5.97
N ASP A 32 4.63 -3.04 4.64
CA ASP A 32 5.00 -1.92 3.78
C ASP A 32 3.90 -0.86 3.69
N LEU A 33 2.63 -1.27 3.67
CA LEU A 33 1.50 -0.34 3.76
C LEU A 33 1.46 0.39 5.10
N GLU A 34 1.69 -0.33 6.21
CA GLU A 34 1.77 0.29 7.55
C GLU A 34 2.90 1.32 7.66
N ASP A 35 4.08 1.00 7.12
CA ASP A 35 5.24 1.89 7.05
C ASP A 35 4.94 3.12 6.18
N PHE A 36 4.21 2.96 5.06
CA PHE A 36 3.77 4.08 4.24
C PHE A 36 2.74 4.96 4.97
N CYS A 37 1.66 4.39 5.51
CA CYS A 37 0.63 5.13 6.26
C CYS A 37 1.23 5.92 7.42
N SER A 38 2.15 5.29 8.16
CA SER A 38 2.86 5.94 9.27
C SER A 38 3.73 7.10 8.78
N PHE A 39 4.38 6.97 7.61
CA PHE A 39 5.21 8.03 7.03
C PHE A 39 4.40 9.27 6.62
N ILE A 40 3.22 9.09 6.01
CA ILE A 40 2.36 10.22 5.60
C ILE A 40 1.41 10.69 6.69
N GLY A 41 1.38 10.01 7.84
CA GLY A 41 0.56 10.39 8.99
C GLY A 41 -0.93 10.09 8.81
N LEU A 42 -1.30 9.08 8.00
CA LEU A 42 -2.71 8.70 7.86
C LEU A 42 -3.21 8.03 9.15
N ALA A 43 -4.26 8.59 9.73
CA ALA A 43 -4.92 8.03 10.92
C ALA A 43 -6.13 7.16 10.56
N SER A 44 -6.66 7.28 9.34
CA SER A 44 -7.86 6.56 8.90
C SER A 44 -7.86 6.19 7.41
N ALA A 45 -8.65 5.17 7.07
CA ALA A 45 -8.81 4.72 5.69
C ALA A 45 -9.42 5.80 4.76
N ASP A 46 -10.20 6.73 5.32
CA ASP A 46 -10.83 7.83 4.58
C ASP A 46 -9.82 8.84 4.03
N GLU A 47 -8.66 8.96 4.67
CA GLU A 47 -7.58 9.87 4.28
C GLU A 47 -6.77 9.32 3.09
N PHE A 48 -6.96 8.06 2.67
CA PHE A 48 -6.32 7.56 1.44
C PHE A 48 -6.73 8.34 0.19
N ARG A 49 -7.90 9.00 0.21
CA ARG A 49 -8.39 9.83 -0.90
C ARG A 49 -7.48 11.03 -1.18
N VAL A 50 -6.67 11.47 -0.22
CA VAL A 50 -5.71 12.56 -0.41
C VAL A 50 -4.30 12.07 -0.76
N VAL A 51 -4.08 10.75 -0.88
CA VAL A 51 -2.80 10.20 -1.30
C VAL A 51 -2.56 10.53 -2.78
N THR A 52 -1.46 11.21 -3.09
CA THR A 52 -1.07 11.55 -4.46
C THR A 52 0.30 10.98 -4.79
N ARG A 53 0.71 11.11 -6.06
CA ARG A 53 2.05 10.72 -6.51
C ARG A 53 3.17 11.40 -5.72
N SER A 54 2.99 12.62 -5.22
CA SER A 54 4.04 13.32 -4.46
C SER A 54 4.34 12.61 -3.13
N HIS A 55 3.34 12.02 -2.47
CA HIS A 55 3.53 11.21 -1.27
C HIS A 55 4.37 9.97 -1.55
N VAL A 56 4.13 9.28 -2.66
CA VAL A 56 4.91 8.10 -3.07
C VAL A 56 6.37 8.48 -3.37
N LEU A 57 6.60 9.61 -4.03
CA LEU A 57 7.95 10.11 -4.31
C LEU A 57 8.69 10.53 -3.03
N ALA A 58 8.00 11.20 -2.11
CA ALA A 58 8.56 11.59 -0.81
C ALA A 58 8.93 10.36 0.02
N TRP A 59 8.08 9.33 0.03
CA TRP A 59 8.38 8.08 0.72
C TRP A 59 9.57 7.35 0.08
N ARG A 60 9.65 7.28 -1.26
CA ARG A 60 10.81 6.72 -1.95
C ARG A 60 12.12 7.41 -1.52
N ALA A 61 12.15 8.73 -1.51
CA ALA A 61 13.32 9.50 -1.08
C ALA A 61 13.67 9.21 0.40
N HIS A 62 12.65 9.07 1.25
CA HIS A 62 12.84 8.67 2.65
C HIS A 62 13.44 7.26 2.79
N LEU A 63 13.00 6.29 1.99
CA LEU A 63 13.57 4.94 1.99
C LEU A 63 15.02 4.91 1.47
N GLU A 64 15.35 5.74 0.49
CA GLU A 64 16.71 5.95 0.00
C GLU A 64 17.60 6.57 1.09
N HIS A 65 17.10 7.57 1.83
CA HIS A 65 17.81 8.18 2.95
C HIS A 65 18.05 7.19 4.11
N ARG A 66 17.13 6.24 4.33
CA ARG A 66 17.31 5.11 5.27
C ARG A 66 18.37 4.10 4.83
N GLY A 67 18.95 4.25 3.63
CA GLY A 67 19.99 3.35 3.12
C GLY A 67 19.48 1.96 2.74
N LEU A 68 18.17 1.81 2.45
CA LEU A 68 17.61 0.51 2.09
C LEU A 68 18.13 0.04 0.73
N ALA A 69 18.38 -1.27 0.61
CA ALA A 69 18.75 -1.88 -0.66
C ALA A 69 17.68 -1.64 -1.72
N GLY A 70 18.09 -1.44 -2.98
CA GLY A 70 17.17 -1.14 -4.08
C GLY A 70 16.11 -2.22 -4.34
N ALA A 71 16.38 -3.49 -4.02
CA ALA A 71 15.37 -4.56 -4.05
C ALA A 71 14.28 -4.36 -2.99
N THR A 72 14.64 -3.91 -1.79
CA THR A 72 13.72 -3.60 -0.70
C THR A 72 12.84 -2.39 -1.05
N ILE A 73 13.43 -1.33 -1.62
CA ILE A 73 12.68 -0.14 -2.07
C ILE A 73 11.66 -0.52 -3.15
N ARG A 74 12.06 -1.32 -4.15
CA ARG A 74 11.13 -1.79 -5.20
C ARG A 74 9.98 -2.61 -4.64
N ARG A 75 10.24 -3.53 -3.70
CA ARG A 75 9.19 -4.30 -3.02
C ARG A 75 8.21 -3.38 -2.29
N LYS A 76 8.73 -2.41 -1.54
CA LYS A 76 7.93 -1.41 -0.82
C LYS A 76 7.03 -0.61 -1.75
N LEU A 77 7.55 -0.14 -2.88
CA LEU A 77 6.76 0.59 -3.88
C LEU A 77 5.73 -0.30 -4.59
N ALA A 78 6.04 -1.58 -4.79
CA ALA A 78 5.09 -2.53 -5.38
C ALA A 78 3.88 -2.82 -4.48
N ALA A 79 3.99 -2.57 -3.17
CA ALA A 79 2.85 -2.69 -2.26
C ALA A 79 1.79 -1.57 -2.45
N LEU A 80 2.12 -0.48 -3.17
CA LEU A 80 1.23 0.65 -3.44
C LEU A 80 0.60 0.63 -4.85
N ALA A 81 0.91 -0.38 -5.65
CA ALA A 81 0.58 -0.47 -7.08
C ALA A 81 -0.60 -1.40 -7.36
#